data_AF-A0A090YJI4-F1
#
_entry.id   AF-A0A090YJI4-F1
#
_cell.length_a   1.000
_cell.length_b   1.000
_cell.length_c   1.000
_cell.angle_alpha   90.00
_cell.angle_beta   90.00
_cell.angle_gamma   90.00
#
_symmetry.space_group_name_H-M   'P 1'
#
loop_
_entity.id
_entity.type
_entity.pdbx_description
1 polymer ?
#
loop_
_entity_poly.entity_id
_entity_poly.type
_entity_poly.pdbx_seq_one_letter_code
_entity_poly.pdbx_strand_id
1 'polypeptide(L)'
;MHEETMEEEISYYEKDFEKYVFDSWEAFFKSEKKAYTRWSPLLEIAVKDLGLEKNDKVYLHARGITASSIIKGMHKHETIDIYEKMPPNIILLRATFPHNWDEYRGKTATIFKEKTGGTVKLIPDTTHILHWDKPEIVVEEIRRNWFK
;
A
#
# COMPACT_ATOMS: atom_id res chain seq x y z
N MET A 1 -7.53 19.92 -3.79
CA MET A 1 -6.39 18.99 -3.75
C MET A 1 -5.50 19.39 -4.92
N HIS A 2 -4.25 19.79 -4.68
CA HIS A 2 -3.32 20.04 -5.78
C HIS A 2 -3.08 18.68 -6.44
N GLU A 3 -3.30 18.57 -7.74
CA GLU A 3 -2.94 17.37 -8.49
C GLU A 3 -1.43 17.48 -8.72
N GLU A 4 -0.65 16.68 -7.99
CA GLU A 4 0.80 16.61 -8.23
C GLU A 4 1.02 16.03 -9.62
N THR A 5 1.91 16.67 -10.38
CA THR A 5 2.32 16.14 -11.68
C THR A 5 3.09 14.84 -11.49
N MET A 6 3.07 13.96 -12.51
CA MET A 6 3.85 12.72 -12.49
C MET A 6 5.34 12.99 -12.16
N GLU A 7 5.90 14.07 -12.71
CA GLU A 7 7.29 14.47 -12.49
C GLU A 7 7.57 14.89 -11.04
N GLU A 8 6.63 15.57 -10.39
CA GLU A 8 6.73 15.94 -8.97
C GLU A 8 6.69 14.70 -8.09
N GLU A 9 5.74 13.78 -8.35
CA GLU A 9 5.60 12.53 -7.61
C GLU A 9 6.85 11.64 -7.75
N ILE A 10 7.37 11.50 -8.97
CA ILE A 10 8.63 10.79 -9.25
C ILE A 10 9.79 11.41 -8.48
N SER A 11 9.95 12.73 -8.55
CA SER A 11 11.05 13.46 -7.88
C SER A 11 10.98 13.32 -6.36
N TYR A 12 9.78 13.28 -5.80
CA TYR A 12 9.56 13.03 -4.38
C TYR A 12 9.97 11.60 -3.99
N TYR A 13 9.36 10.57 -4.59
CA TYR A 13 9.60 9.18 -4.19
C TYR A 13 11.01 8.70 -4.52
N GLU A 14 11.63 9.17 -5.60
CA GLU A 14 13.02 8.84 -5.89
C GLU A 14 13.94 9.30 -4.76
N LYS A 15 13.73 10.54 -4.26
CA LYS A 15 14.52 11.07 -3.14
C LYS A 15 14.18 10.39 -1.83
N ASP A 16 12.90 10.10 -1.58
CA ASP A 16 12.44 9.50 -0.34
C ASP A 16 13.08 8.11 -0.14
N PHE A 17 13.00 7.24 -1.15
CA PHE A 17 13.59 5.90 -1.11
C PHE A 17 15.11 5.91 -0.95
N GLU A 18 15.80 6.84 -1.62
CA GLU A 18 17.26 6.94 -1.58
C GLU A 18 17.78 7.57 -0.27
N LYS A 19 16.95 8.39 0.40
CA LYS A 19 17.27 9.00 1.70
C LYS A 19 16.83 8.16 2.90
N TYR A 20 16.02 7.12 2.68
CA TYR A 20 15.58 6.20 3.73
C TYR A 20 16.72 5.24 4.13
N VAL A 21 17.70 5.79 4.85
CA VAL A 21 18.95 5.12 5.25
C VAL A 21 19.17 5.25 6.75
N PHE A 22 19.53 4.15 7.39
CA PHE A 22 19.74 4.07 8.83
C PHE A 22 21.11 3.50 9.18
N ASP A 23 21.67 3.93 10.30
CA ASP A 23 22.96 3.45 10.80
C ASP A 23 22.88 2.08 11.48
N SER A 24 21.67 1.56 11.72
CA SER A 24 21.47 0.25 12.31
C SER A 24 20.05 -0.29 12.04
N TRP A 25 19.91 -1.61 12.15
CA TRP A 25 18.60 -2.26 12.16
C TRP A 25 17.69 -1.77 13.28
N GLU A 26 18.24 -1.46 14.46
CA GLU A 26 17.47 -0.92 15.57
C GLU A 26 16.82 0.42 15.20
N ALA A 27 17.58 1.32 14.57
CA ALA A 27 17.07 2.61 14.12
C ALA A 27 16.01 2.44 13.00
N PHE A 28 16.25 1.52 12.06
CA PHE A 28 15.28 1.17 11.02
C PHE A 28 13.96 0.67 11.63
N PHE A 29 14.00 -0.36 12.48
CA PHE A 29 12.79 -0.89 13.14
C PHE A 29 12.09 0.15 14.01
N LYS A 30 12.83 1.05 14.67
CA LYS A 30 12.25 2.14 15.45
C LYS A 30 11.48 3.14 14.58
N SER A 31 11.92 3.38 13.35
CA SER A 31 11.18 4.20 12.38
C SER A 31 9.90 3.47 11.95
N GLU A 32 10.04 2.23 11.51
CA GLU A 32 8.94 1.38 11.02
C GLU A 32 7.84 1.17 12.07
N LYS A 33 8.21 0.94 13.34
CA LYS A 33 7.26 0.83 14.46
C LYS A 33 6.36 2.04 14.65
N LYS A 34 6.76 3.24 14.21
CA LYS A 34 5.93 4.44 14.27
C LYS A 34 4.93 4.54 13.12
N ALA A 35 5.22 3.87 12.01
CA ALA A 35 4.38 3.89 10.80
C ALA A 35 3.23 2.88 10.86
N TYR A 36 3.36 1.82 11.66
CA TYR A 36 2.36 0.75 11.75
C TYR A 36 1.50 0.84 13.02
N THR A 37 0.25 0.41 12.90
CA THR A 37 -0.71 0.42 14.02
C THR A 37 -0.50 -0.73 15.02
N ARG A 38 0.17 -1.79 14.57
CA ARG A 38 0.51 -2.98 15.38
C ARG A 38 1.96 -3.36 15.14
N TRP A 39 2.57 -3.97 16.16
CA TRP A 39 3.85 -4.65 16.03
C TRP A 39 3.75 -6.09 16.56
N SER A 40 4.44 -7.02 15.91
CA SER A 40 4.55 -8.41 16.35
C SER A 40 5.86 -9.03 15.82
N PRO A 41 6.35 -10.15 16.37
CA PRO A 41 7.56 -10.79 15.87
C PRO A 41 7.50 -11.16 14.38
N LEU A 42 6.32 -11.58 13.88
CA LEU A 42 6.12 -11.87 12.46
C LEU A 42 6.16 -10.60 11.60
N LEU A 43 5.64 -9.48 12.10
CA LEU A 43 5.75 -8.19 11.40
C LEU A 43 7.20 -7.70 11.39
N GLU A 44 7.96 -7.93 12.46
CA GLU A 44 9.38 -7.58 12.47
C GLU A 44 10.17 -8.34 11.39
N ILE A 45 9.86 -9.63 11.18
CA ILE A 45 10.42 -10.41 10.07
C ILE A 45 10.02 -9.80 8.72
N ALA A 46 8.72 -9.54 8.51
CA ALA A 46 8.22 -8.96 7.26
C ALA A 46 8.81 -7.56 6.97
N VAL A 47 9.00 -6.75 8.01
CA VAL A 47 9.63 -5.43 7.91
C VAL A 47 11.13 -5.56 7.63
N LYS A 48 11.79 -6.58 8.19
CA LYS A 48 13.20 -6.83 7.89
C LYS A 48 13.42 -7.10 6.40
N ASP A 49 12.49 -7.78 5.74
CA ASP A 49 12.54 -8.04 4.29
C ASP A 49 12.42 -6.76 3.43
N LEU A 50 12.00 -5.64 4.00
CA LEU A 50 12.02 -4.34 3.32
C LEU A 50 13.43 -3.76 3.24
N GLY A 51 14.32 -4.16 4.15
CA GLY A 51 15.65 -3.58 4.35
C GLY A 51 16.79 -4.41 3.76
N LEU A 52 17.79 -3.73 3.20
CA LEU A 52 19.06 -4.31 2.76
C LEU A 52 20.19 -3.71 3.58
N GLU A 53 21.00 -4.56 4.21
CA GLU A 53 22.21 -4.14 4.90
C GLU A 53 23.41 -4.12 3.94
N LYS A 54 24.11 -2.98 3.87
CA LYS A 54 25.31 -2.80 3.06
C LYS A 54 26.20 -1.74 3.69
N ASN A 55 27.50 -1.99 3.79
CA ASN A 55 28.46 -1.03 4.36
C ASN A 55 28.02 -0.50 5.75
N ASP A 56 27.58 -1.41 6.63
CA ASP A 56 27.11 -1.11 7.99
C ASP A 56 25.94 -0.11 8.06
N LYS A 57 25.15 -0.01 6.98
CA LYS A 57 23.93 0.81 6.90
C LYS A 57 22.77 -0.02 6.37
N VAL A 58 21.56 0.33 6.79
CA VAL A 58 20.31 -0.29 6.33
C VAL A 58 19.62 0.64 5.36
N TYR A 59 19.34 0.13 4.16
CA TYR A 59 18.65 0.81 3.05
C TYR A 59 17.32 0.12 2.76
N LEU A 60 16.41 0.76 2.02
CA LEU A 60 15.33 0.01 1.38
C LEU A 60 15.88 -0.90 0.27
N HIS A 61 15.27 -2.08 0.14
CA HIS A 61 15.51 -2.99 -0.97
C HIS A 61 15.07 -2.39 -2.31
N ALA A 62 13.88 -1.78 -2.32
CA ALA A 62 13.40 -1.01 -3.45
C ALA A 62 14.22 0.28 -3.59
N ARG A 63 14.58 0.64 -4.82
CA ARG A 63 15.34 1.85 -5.13
C ARG A 63 14.42 2.96 -5.62
N GLY A 64 14.89 4.20 -5.54
CA GLY A 64 14.16 5.35 -6.07
C GLY A 64 13.75 5.13 -7.52
N ILE A 65 14.66 4.66 -8.37
CA ILE A 65 14.37 4.31 -9.77
C ILE A 65 13.24 3.27 -9.93
N THR A 66 13.12 2.32 -9.00
CA THR A 66 12.03 1.33 -9.00
C THR A 66 10.70 2.02 -8.72
N ALA A 67 10.65 2.87 -7.68
CA ALA A 67 9.46 3.66 -7.35
C ALA A 67 9.05 4.58 -8.52
N SER A 68 10.01 5.29 -9.12
CA SER A 68 9.79 6.15 -10.29
C SER A 68 9.20 5.39 -11.47
N SER A 69 9.70 4.19 -11.77
CA SER A 69 9.17 3.36 -12.85
C SER A 69 7.75 2.86 -12.56
N ILE A 70 7.43 2.53 -11.31
CA ILE A 70 6.07 2.15 -10.90
C ILE A 70 5.10 3.33 -11.07
N ILE A 71 5.47 4.52 -10.62
CA ILE A 71 4.66 5.74 -10.76
C ILE A 71 4.38 6.04 -12.24
N LYS A 72 5.40 5.98 -13.10
CA LYS A 72 5.22 6.12 -14.56
C LYS A 72 4.22 5.09 -15.11
N GLY A 73 4.28 3.86 -14.61
CA GLY A 73 3.35 2.81 -14.97
C GLY A 73 1.92 3.13 -14.55
N MET A 74 1.73 3.62 -13.33
CA MET A 74 0.42 4.01 -12.77
C MET A 74 -0.23 5.18 -13.52
N HIS A 75 0.56 6.21 -13.87
CA HIS A 75 0.09 7.35 -14.68
C HIS A 75 -0.21 6.97 -16.14
N LYS A 76 0.53 6.00 -16.69
CA LYS A 76 0.33 5.54 -18.07
C LYS A 76 -0.85 4.58 -18.22
N HIS A 77 -1.12 3.78 -17.19
CA HIS A 77 -2.10 2.69 -17.22
C HIS A 77 -3.00 2.77 -15.98
N GLU A 78 -4.18 3.37 -16.16
CA GLU A 78 -5.13 3.46 -15.07
C GLU A 78 -5.86 2.13 -14.87
N THR A 79 -6.12 1.78 -13.61
CA THR A 79 -6.83 0.54 -13.27
C THR A 79 -8.26 0.50 -13.82
N ILE A 80 -8.89 1.66 -14.04
CA ILE A 80 -10.23 1.77 -14.59
C ILE A 80 -10.35 1.19 -16.00
N ASP A 81 -9.25 1.15 -16.77
CA ASP A 81 -9.20 0.64 -18.15
C ASP A 81 -9.53 -0.84 -18.28
N ILE A 82 -9.48 -1.58 -17.17
CA ILE A 82 -9.77 -3.02 -17.13
C ILE A 82 -11.03 -3.37 -16.37
N TYR A 83 -11.71 -2.43 -15.71
CA TYR A 83 -12.83 -2.75 -14.81
C TYR A 83 -13.96 -3.52 -15.50
N GLU A 84 -14.30 -3.17 -16.74
CA GLU A 84 -15.37 -3.85 -17.49
C GLU A 84 -14.97 -5.24 -18.03
N LYS A 85 -13.67 -5.58 -17.96
CA LYS A 85 -13.11 -6.88 -18.37
C LYS A 85 -12.90 -7.82 -17.17
N MET A 86 -13.09 -7.31 -15.97
CA MET A 86 -12.88 -8.07 -14.75
C MET A 86 -13.96 -9.15 -14.55
N PRO A 87 -13.62 -10.29 -13.91
CA PRO A 87 -14.61 -11.29 -13.58
C PRO A 87 -15.66 -10.74 -12.59
N PRO A 88 -16.88 -11.32 -12.58
CA PRO A 88 -17.87 -11.00 -11.56
C PRO A 88 -17.38 -11.45 -10.17
N ASN A 89 -18.00 -10.92 -9.11
CA ASN A 89 -17.75 -11.27 -7.70
C ASN A 89 -16.39 -10.84 -7.12
N ILE A 90 -15.79 -9.76 -7.62
CA ILE A 90 -14.60 -9.18 -6.99
C ILE A 90 -14.98 -8.45 -5.71
N ILE A 91 -14.16 -8.64 -4.67
CA ILE A 91 -14.27 -7.93 -3.41
C ILE A 91 -13.08 -6.97 -3.28
N LEU A 92 -13.36 -5.68 -3.13
CA LEU A 92 -12.40 -4.65 -2.79
C LEU A 92 -12.46 -4.38 -1.28
N LEU A 93 -11.39 -4.72 -0.56
CA LEU A 93 -11.21 -4.34 0.84
C LEU A 93 -10.58 -2.95 0.90
N ARG A 94 -11.21 -2.00 1.61
CA ARG A 94 -10.79 -0.59 1.66
C ARG A 94 -10.47 -0.16 3.08
N ALA A 95 -9.32 0.48 3.25
CA ALA A 95 -8.89 1.09 4.50
C ALA A 95 -9.64 2.39 4.83
N THR A 96 -9.76 2.73 6.11
CA THR A 96 -10.41 3.97 6.59
C THR A 96 -9.43 5.08 6.98
N PHE A 97 -8.14 4.77 7.14
CA PHE A 97 -7.09 5.75 7.44
C PHE A 97 -6.11 6.00 6.27
N PRO A 98 -5.56 7.22 6.16
CA PRO A 98 -5.91 8.41 6.93
C PRO A 98 -7.23 9.04 6.43
N HIS A 99 -8.01 9.64 7.35
CA HIS A 99 -9.38 10.10 7.07
C HIS A 99 -9.48 11.21 6.02
N ASN A 100 -8.44 12.02 5.85
CA ASN A 100 -8.40 13.08 4.84
C ASN A 100 -8.51 12.55 3.40
N TRP A 101 -8.26 11.25 3.17
CA TRP A 101 -8.42 10.60 1.87
C TRP A 101 -9.77 9.92 1.67
N ASP A 102 -10.65 9.91 2.68
CA ASP A 102 -11.85 9.08 2.66
C ASP A 102 -12.85 9.50 1.57
N GLU A 103 -13.00 10.81 1.31
CA GLU A 103 -13.86 11.31 0.24
C GLU A 103 -13.37 10.82 -1.13
N TYR A 104 -12.07 10.98 -1.41
CA TYR A 104 -11.46 10.54 -2.66
C TYR A 104 -11.57 9.03 -2.85
N ARG A 105 -11.22 8.25 -1.82
CA ARG A 105 -11.36 6.78 -1.82
C ARG A 105 -12.82 6.33 -1.93
N GLY A 106 -13.75 7.12 -1.41
CA GLY A 106 -15.18 6.93 -1.60
C GLY A 106 -15.57 7.01 -3.06
N LYS A 107 -15.16 8.08 -3.75
CA LYS A 107 -15.43 8.28 -5.18
C LYS A 107 -14.85 7.15 -6.04
N THR A 108 -13.58 6.80 -5.84
CA THR A 108 -12.94 5.73 -6.62
C THR A 108 -13.53 4.35 -6.34
N ALA A 109 -13.93 4.06 -5.09
CA ALA A 109 -14.60 2.82 -4.75
C ALA A 109 -16.01 2.70 -5.35
N THR A 110 -16.75 3.81 -5.46
CA THR A 110 -18.05 3.85 -6.16
C THR A 110 -17.86 3.52 -7.64
N ILE A 111 -16.89 4.15 -8.31
CA ILE A 111 -16.57 3.88 -9.72
C ILE A 111 -16.21 2.41 -9.92
N PHE A 112 -15.37 1.85 -9.03
CA PHE A 112 -15.04 0.43 -9.04
C PHE A 112 -16.31 -0.45 -8.95
N LYS A 113 -17.19 -0.17 -7.99
CA LYS A 113 -18.43 -0.94 -7.78
C LYS A 113 -19.34 -0.88 -9.01
N GLU A 114 -19.51 0.30 -9.59
CA GLU A 114 -20.37 0.51 -10.76
C GLU A 114 -19.84 -0.18 -12.02
N LYS A 115 -18.53 -0.11 -12.27
CA LYS A 115 -17.93 -0.66 -13.49
C LYS A 115 -17.63 -2.16 -13.43
N THR A 116 -17.36 -2.69 -12.25
CA THR A 116 -17.03 -4.13 -12.08
C THR A 116 -18.21 -4.97 -11.62
N GLY A 117 -19.26 -4.35 -11.06
CA GLY A 117 -20.31 -5.07 -10.32
C GLY A 117 -19.81 -5.71 -9.01
N GLY A 118 -18.58 -5.39 -8.57
CA GLY A 118 -17.96 -5.93 -7.37
C GLY A 118 -18.55 -5.40 -6.07
N THR A 119 -18.06 -5.93 -4.95
CA THR A 119 -18.43 -5.48 -3.60
C THR A 119 -17.28 -4.71 -2.97
N VAL A 120 -17.58 -3.59 -2.32
CA VAL A 120 -16.61 -2.82 -1.53
C VAL A 120 -16.89 -3.06 -0.05
N LYS A 121 -15.88 -3.46 0.71
CA LYS A 121 -15.95 -3.63 2.16
C LYS A 121 -14.93 -2.72 2.83
N LEU A 122 -15.42 -1.82 3.68
CA LEU A 122 -14.55 -0.98 4.50
C LEU A 122 -14.06 -1.81 5.68
N ILE A 123 -12.75 -1.80 5.91
CA ILE A 123 -12.14 -2.40 7.08
C ILE A 123 -11.81 -1.24 8.02
N PRO A 124 -12.55 -1.07 9.12
CA PRO A 124 -12.36 0.05 10.02
C PRO A 124 -11.00 -0.03 10.70
N ASP A 125 -10.45 1.12 11.09
CA ASP A 125 -9.20 1.28 11.81
C ASP A 125 -7.97 0.66 11.14
N THR A 126 -7.94 0.66 9.80
CA THR A 126 -6.77 0.18 9.04
C THR A 126 -6.20 1.27 8.16
N THR A 127 -4.89 1.16 7.95
CA THR A 127 -4.05 1.92 7.01
C THR A 127 -3.96 1.17 5.68
N HIS A 128 -3.01 1.58 4.82
CA HIS A 128 -2.79 0.98 3.50
C HIS A 128 -2.51 -0.53 3.54
N ILE A 129 -1.90 -1.04 4.61
CA ILE A 129 -1.52 -2.45 4.74
C ILE A 129 -2.52 -3.20 5.62
N LEU A 130 -3.76 -3.37 5.12
CA LEU A 130 -4.88 -3.91 5.89
C LEU A 130 -4.58 -5.26 6.55
N HIS A 131 -3.84 -6.12 5.85
CA HIS A 131 -3.50 -7.46 6.32
C HIS A 131 -2.44 -7.45 7.44
N TRP A 132 -1.72 -6.35 7.63
CA TRP A 132 -0.86 -6.16 8.79
C TRP A 132 -1.65 -5.61 9.96
N ASP A 133 -2.59 -4.68 9.71
CA ASP A 133 -3.40 -4.06 10.76
C ASP A 133 -4.41 -5.06 11.38
N LYS A 134 -5.26 -5.67 10.54
CA LYS A 134 -6.34 -6.60 10.94
C LYS A 134 -6.29 -7.93 10.16
N PRO A 135 -5.22 -8.74 10.35
CA PRO A 135 -5.00 -9.99 9.62
C PRO A 135 -6.18 -10.95 9.76
N GLU A 136 -6.82 -11.02 10.93
CA GLU A 136 -7.97 -11.89 11.18
C GLU A 136 -9.16 -11.59 10.27
N ILE A 137 -9.43 -10.31 10.01
CA ILE A 137 -10.51 -9.90 9.11
C ILE A 137 -10.16 -10.23 7.67
N VAL A 138 -8.94 -9.91 7.24
CA VAL A 138 -8.49 -10.19 5.85
C VAL A 138 -8.45 -11.69 5.57
N VAL A 139 -7.94 -12.50 6.51
CA VAL A 139 -7.89 -13.96 6.39
C VAL A 139 -9.30 -14.54 6.32
N GLU A 140 -10.25 -14.04 7.12
CA GLU A 140 -11.63 -14.51 7.07
C GLU A 140 -12.31 -14.17 5.73
N GLU A 141 -12.05 -12.98 5.17
CA GLU A 141 -12.53 -12.61 3.83
C GLU A 141 -11.93 -13.51 2.74
N ILE A 142 -10.64 -13.84 2.82
CA ILE A 142 -10.02 -14.81 1.89
C ILE A 142 -10.68 -16.18 2.03
N ARG A 143 -10.82 -16.69 3.25
CA ARG A 143 -11.42 -18.01 3.51
C ARG A 143 -12.85 -18.12 2.99
N ARG A 144 -13.65 -17.08 3.20
CA ARG A 144 -15.06 -17.05 2.82
C ARG A 144 -15.29 -16.93 1.32
N ASN A 145 -14.35 -16.40 0.55
CA ASN A 145 -14.63 -16.03 -0.84
C ASN A 145 -13.71 -16.73 -1.86
N TRP A 146 -12.54 -17.22 -1.45
CA TRP A 146 -11.58 -17.85 -2.36
C TRP A 146 -11.69 -19.38 -2.40
N PHE A 147 -11.91 -20.04 -1.26
CA PHE A 147 -11.98 -21.51 -1.20
C PHE A 147 -13.41 -22.05 -1.36
N LYS A 148 -14.25 -21.36 -2.13
CA LYS A 148 -15.63 -21.77 -2.44
C LYS A 148 -15.71 -22.40 -3.82
#